data_AF-A0A259JWR3-F1
#
_entry.id   AF-A0A259JWR3-F1
#
_cell.length_a   1.000
_cell.length_b   1.000
_cell.length_c   1.000
_cell.angle_alpha   90.00
_cell.angle_beta   90.00
_cell.angle_gamma   90.00
#
_symmetry.space_group_name_H-M   'P 1'
#
loop_
_entity.id
_entity.type
_entity.pdbx_description
1 polymer ?
#
loop_
_entity_poly.entity_id
_entity_poly.type
_entity_poly.pdbx_seq_one_letter_code
_entity_poly.pdbx_strand_id
1 'polypeptide(L)'
;MRWLGPAASAMMLAPAMLGGVLPAPARAQGAPAAISFAIPAQDLGSALTAFADRAGLRLLFASDLVAGRRSPGLSGAYTPEAGMARLLQGTGLVYRFTRSNTVTITAPAAAGGADGGIALGAIDVSATGDNNQVVALATGAGTKTDTPLIDIPQSISVVTRAEMEQRGVQDFNSAVAYTPGVRVVDYPGGQGMPDIYLRGFRAINQAAYYRDGLRGGFNAYDADIETYGLERIDVVKGPASALYGAGVPGGFVDAITKRPTAVPIHEIELLGGSFDRLQGAFDIGGPASADGTWLYRITALMRDSDTQIDFSPDNRIYFAPAVTWQPNAQTSLTVLASYQKTEKGGSEQSLPMANTIFNTGPKISPSLYLGAPGFTDWTVETSSVGYEFKHEFDSGWRFQQNARYSHSEVDYNS
;
A
#
# COMPACT_ATOMS: atom_id res chain seq x y z
N MET A 1 34.99 46.67 -8.90
CA MET A 1 35.27 47.63 -7.81
C MET A 1 34.83 46.94 -6.51
N ARG A 2 35.67 46.23 -5.76
CA ARG A 2 36.80 46.58 -4.86
C ARG A 2 36.45 47.51 -3.69
N TRP A 3 37.00 47.13 -2.52
CA TRP A 3 37.15 47.78 -1.17
C TRP A 3 36.22 47.18 -0.10
N LEU A 4 36.62 46.35 0.89
CA LEU A 4 37.75 46.21 1.86
C LEU A 4 37.79 47.18 3.07
N GLY A 5 37.49 46.62 4.27
CA GLY A 5 38.13 46.85 5.58
C GLY A 5 37.54 47.91 6.53
N PRO A 6 37.88 47.93 7.85
CA PRO A 6 38.72 47.01 8.64
C PRO A 6 38.18 46.62 10.05
N ALA A 7 38.98 45.83 10.77
CA ALA A 7 38.77 45.24 12.09
C ALA A 7 39.05 46.17 13.28
N ALA A 8 38.55 45.81 14.47
CA ALA A 8 39.10 46.24 15.76
C ALA A 8 38.98 45.13 16.82
N SER A 9 40.14 44.72 17.34
CA SER A 9 40.36 43.74 18.41
C SER A 9 40.10 44.35 19.79
N ALA A 10 39.59 43.55 20.73
CA ALA A 10 39.70 43.83 22.16
C ALA A 10 40.24 42.59 22.88
N MET A 11 41.45 42.77 23.43
CA MET A 11 42.24 41.84 24.22
C MET A 11 41.82 41.95 25.69
N MET A 12 41.59 40.82 26.36
CA MET A 12 41.64 40.73 27.83
C MET A 12 42.44 39.48 28.23
N LEU A 13 43.62 39.71 28.82
CA LEU A 13 44.34 38.79 29.73
C LEU A 13 43.54 38.71 31.06
N ALA A 14 43.57 37.71 31.94
CA ALA A 14 44.58 36.75 32.44
C ALA A 14 43.80 35.67 33.29
N PRO A 15 44.41 34.76 34.10
CA PRO A 15 45.78 34.25 34.17
C PRO A 15 45.88 32.71 34.09
N ALA A 16 47.11 32.22 33.93
CA ALA A 16 47.48 30.82 33.98
C ALA A 16 47.56 30.29 35.44
N MET A 17 47.01 29.09 35.68
CA MET A 17 47.39 28.25 36.81
C MET A 17 47.91 26.90 36.30
N LEU A 18 49.14 26.57 36.69
CA LEU A 18 49.68 25.22 36.64
C LEU A 18 48.94 24.34 37.66
N GLY A 19 48.47 23.16 37.23
CA GLY A 19 47.87 22.14 38.09
C GLY A 19 48.02 20.75 37.49
N GLY A 20 48.53 19.81 38.27
CA GLY A 20 49.14 18.56 37.80
C GLY A 20 48.23 17.59 37.05
N VAL A 21 48.87 16.78 36.20
CA VAL A 21 48.30 15.58 35.58
C VAL A 21 47.96 14.58 36.69
N LEU A 22 46.67 14.43 37.00
CA LEU A 22 46.14 13.30 37.74
C LEU A 22 45.62 12.25 36.73
N PRO A 23 45.90 10.95 36.93
CA PRO A 23 45.37 9.91 36.07
C PRO A 23 43.84 9.85 36.24
N ALA A 24 43.12 9.93 35.13
CA ALA A 24 41.68 9.76 35.11
C ALA A 24 41.32 8.34 35.60
N PRO A 25 40.31 8.18 36.48
CA PRO A 25 39.85 6.86 36.89
C PRO A 25 39.22 6.18 35.68
N ALA A 26 39.66 4.95 35.39
CA ALA A 26 38.99 4.06 34.46
C ALA A 26 37.53 3.90 34.91
N ARG A 27 36.59 4.43 34.13
CA ARG A 27 35.16 4.14 34.31
C ARG A 27 34.94 2.68 33.93
N ALA A 28 34.74 1.83 34.93
CA ALA A 28 34.11 0.53 34.75
C ALA A 28 32.76 0.74 34.06
N GLN A 29 32.55 0.10 32.89
CA GLN A 29 31.23 -0.02 32.29
C GLN A 29 30.33 -0.75 33.29
N GLY A 30 29.27 -0.08 33.74
CA GLY A 30 28.28 -0.68 34.64
C GLY A 30 27.66 -1.91 33.99
N ALA A 31 27.63 -3.02 34.74
CA ALA A 31 26.92 -4.22 34.34
C ALA A 31 25.42 -3.89 34.09
N PRO A 32 24.79 -4.46 33.05
CA PRO A 32 23.38 -4.22 32.76
C PRO A 32 22.51 -4.60 33.96
N ALA A 33 21.57 -3.72 34.31
CA ALA A 33 20.67 -3.92 35.44
C ALA A 33 19.78 -5.15 35.22
N ALA A 34 19.62 -5.99 36.26
CA ALA A 34 18.75 -7.15 36.22
C ALA A 34 17.27 -6.72 36.29
N ILE A 35 16.47 -7.18 35.32
CA ILE A 35 15.03 -6.94 35.23
C ILE A 35 14.30 -8.20 35.70
N SER A 36 13.25 -8.05 36.51
CA SER A 36 12.43 -9.18 36.94
C SER A 36 11.45 -9.57 35.83
N PHE A 37 11.52 -10.83 35.40
CA PHE A 37 10.65 -11.46 34.42
C PHE A 37 9.81 -12.55 35.07
N ALA A 38 8.56 -12.70 34.62
CA ALA A 38 7.65 -13.77 35.01
C ALA A 38 6.84 -14.21 33.77
N ILE A 39 7.51 -14.90 32.85
CA ILE A 39 6.94 -15.39 31.58
C ILE A 39 6.75 -16.91 31.71
N PRO A 40 5.51 -17.43 31.66
CA PRO A 40 5.27 -18.87 31.70
C PRO A 40 5.77 -19.57 30.43
N ALA A 41 5.92 -20.89 30.48
CA ALA A 41 6.23 -21.68 29.29
C ALA A 41 5.05 -21.62 28.31
N GLN A 42 5.27 -21.03 27.14
CA GLN A 42 4.24 -20.79 26.13
C GLN A 42 4.83 -20.85 24.72
N ASP A 43 4.01 -20.56 23.71
CA ASP A 43 4.47 -20.40 22.33
C ASP A 43 5.62 -19.39 22.25
N LEU A 44 6.67 -19.72 21.48
CA LEU A 44 7.88 -18.94 21.42
C LEU A 44 7.62 -17.51 20.92
N GLY A 45 6.71 -17.32 19.97
CA GLY A 45 6.34 -16.00 19.48
C GLY A 45 5.78 -15.12 20.59
N SER A 46 4.80 -15.65 21.34
CA SER A 46 4.19 -14.94 22.47
C SER A 46 5.17 -14.67 23.62
N ALA A 47 6.08 -15.62 23.90
CA ALA A 47 7.11 -15.45 24.92
C ALA A 47 8.13 -14.35 24.56
N LEU A 48 8.50 -14.25 23.29
CA LEU A 48 9.41 -13.23 22.79
C LEU A 48 8.77 -11.83 22.84
N THR A 49 7.51 -11.69 22.45
CA THR A 49 6.78 -10.41 22.55
C THR A 49 6.66 -9.96 24.02
N ALA A 50 6.25 -10.85 24.93
CA ALA A 50 6.16 -10.52 26.36
C ALA A 50 7.51 -10.11 26.97
N PHE A 51 8.60 -10.71 26.48
CA PHE A 51 9.96 -10.33 26.89
C PHE A 51 10.38 -8.97 26.34
N ALA A 52 10.11 -8.71 25.06
CA ALA A 52 10.38 -7.43 24.40
C ALA A 52 9.70 -6.27 25.12
N ASP A 53 8.42 -6.42 25.43
CA ASP A 53 7.61 -5.40 26.11
C ASP A 53 8.16 -5.08 27.51
N ARG A 54 8.60 -6.11 28.24
CA ARG A 54 9.13 -5.95 29.61
C ARG A 54 10.56 -5.43 29.65
N ALA A 55 11.39 -5.82 28.69
CA ALA A 55 12.79 -5.40 28.58
C ALA A 55 12.96 -4.09 27.81
N GLY A 56 11.89 -3.57 27.18
CA GLY A 56 11.92 -2.38 26.33
C GLY A 56 12.64 -2.59 24.99
N LEU A 57 12.89 -3.84 24.59
CA LEU A 57 13.65 -4.20 23.39
C LEU A 57 12.75 -4.28 22.15
N ARG A 58 13.29 -3.98 20.97
CA ARG A 58 12.65 -4.30 19.69
C ARG A 58 13.16 -5.63 19.15
N LEU A 59 12.27 -6.59 18.91
CA LEU A 59 12.62 -7.90 18.35
C LEU A 59 12.29 -7.96 16.87
N LEU A 60 13.22 -8.53 16.09
CA LEU A 60 13.08 -8.81 14.67
C LEU A 60 13.30 -10.30 14.44
N PHE A 61 12.27 -11.00 14.01
CA PHE A 61 12.31 -12.43 13.66
C PHE A 61 11.26 -12.74 12.60
N ALA A 62 11.51 -13.77 11.78
CA ALA A 62 10.51 -14.29 10.86
C ALA A 62 9.50 -15.18 11.63
N SER A 63 8.22 -15.06 11.30
CA SER A 63 7.12 -15.85 11.91
C SER A 63 7.37 -17.36 11.85
N ASP A 64 7.97 -17.83 10.76
CA ASP A 64 8.18 -19.26 10.51
C ASP A 64 9.27 -19.86 11.41
N LEU A 65 10.17 -19.02 11.95
CA LEU A 65 11.20 -19.46 12.88
C LEU A 65 10.64 -19.74 14.28
N VAL A 66 9.54 -19.09 14.63
CA VAL A 66 8.92 -19.21 15.97
C VAL A 66 7.68 -20.11 15.95
N ALA A 67 7.03 -20.28 14.80
CA ALA A 67 5.85 -21.13 14.64
C ALA A 67 6.13 -22.58 15.09
N GLY A 68 5.30 -23.09 16.01
CA GLY A 68 5.39 -24.46 16.52
C GLY A 68 6.52 -24.72 17.52
N ARG A 69 7.34 -23.72 17.86
CA ARG A 69 8.38 -23.83 18.90
C ARG A 69 7.84 -23.32 20.24
N ARG A 70 8.21 -24.00 21.32
CA ARG A 70 7.84 -23.59 22.68
C ARG A 70 9.05 -23.05 23.43
N SER A 71 8.81 -21.98 24.20
CA SER A 71 9.81 -21.44 25.12
C SER A 71 9.73 -22.15 26.48
N PRO A 72 10.85 -22.44 27.16
CA PRO A 72 10.85 -23.02 28.51
C PRO A 72 10.33 -22.06 29.60
N GLY A 73 10.02 -20.81 29.26
CA GLY A 73 9.61 -19.78 30.21
C GLY A 73 10.79 -19.14 30.95
N LEU A 74 10.54 -17.98 31.56
CA LEU A 74 11.55 -17.18 32.26
C LEU A 74 10.96 -16.59 33.55
N SER A 75 11.45 -17.03 34.71
CA SER A 75 11.04 -16.53 36.02
C SER A 75 12.26 -16.17 36.86
N GLY A 76 12.38 -14.90 37.27
CA GLY A 76 13.50 -14.39 38.06
C GLY A 76 14.06 -13.06 37.54
N ALA A 77 15.09 -12.54 38.20
CA ALA A 77 15.80 -11.34 37.79
C ALA A 77 16.94 -11.70 36.82
N TYR A 78 16.85 -11.23 35.58
CA TYR A 78 17.84 -11.51 34.52
C TYR A 78 18.25 -10.22 33.81
N THR A 79 19.48 -10.17 33.29
CA THR A 79 19.83 -9.15 32.30
C THR A 79 19.14 -9.48 30.97
N PRO A 80 18.91 -8.51 30.08
CA PRO A 80 18.25 -8.76 28.80
C PRO A 80 18.96 -9.84 27.95
N GLU A 81 20.28 -9.92 28.01
CA GLU A 81 21.08 -10.96 27.33
C GLU A 81 20.87 -12.34 27.95
N ALA A 82 20.92 -12.43 29.28
CA ALA A 82 20.75 -13.69 30.00
C ALA A 82 19.31 -14.21 29.89
N GLY A 83 18.32 -13.32 29.90
CA GLY A 83 16.91 -13.64 29.70
C GLY A 83 16.63 -14.17 28.30
N MET A 84 17.18 -13.53 27.27
CA MET A 84 17.05 -13.96 25.87
C MET A 84 17.68 -15.34 25.64
N ALA A 85 18.89 -15.57 26.19
CA ALA A 85 19.56 -16.87 26.09
C ALA A 85 18.74 -18.00 26.72
N ARG A 86 18.07 -17.73 27.85
CA ARG A 86 17.22 -18.71 28.54
C ARG A 86 15.91 -18.94 27.80
N LEU A 87 15.28 -17.90 27.25
CA LEU A 87 14.04 -17.99 26.46
C LEU A 87 14.22 -18.79 25.15
N LEU A 88 15.41 -18.73 24.56
CA LEU A 88 15.79 -19.45 23.33
C LEU A 88 16.44 -20.81 23.62
N GLN A 89 16.55 -21.21 24.88
CA GLN A 89 17.16 -22.49 25.22
C GLN A 89 16.29 -23.65 24.71
N GLY A 90 16.89 -24.55 23.94
CA GLY A 90 16.20 -25.70 23.34
C GLY A 90 15.45 -25.39 22.04
N THR A 91 15.41 -24.13 21.60
CA THR A 91 14.77 -23.76 20.32
C THR A 91 15.75 -23.85 19.16
N GLY A 92 17.06 -23.90 19.39
CA GLY A 92 18.07 -23.98 18.32
C GLY A 92 18.19 -22.70 17.49
N LEU A 93 17.69 -21.57 17.97
CA LEU A 93 17.82 -20.26 17.33
C LEU A 93 18.99 -19.48 17.95
N VAL A 94 19.60 -18.60 17.17
CA VAL A 94 20.65 -17.67 17.62
C VAL A 94 20.11 -16.25 17.67
N TYR A 95 20.58 -15.46 18.62
CA TYR A 95 20.22 -14.04 18.74
C TYR A 95 21.45 -13.15 18.58
N ARG A 96 21.25 -11.95 18.03
CA ARG A 96 22.29 -10.92 17.95
C ARG A 96 21.71 -9.55 18.27
N PHE A 97 22.39 -8.82 19.15
CA PHE A 97 22.11 -7.40 19.37
C PHE A 97 22.67 -6.59 18.20
N THR A 98 21.80 -6.07 17.34
CA THR A 98 22.19 -5.27 16.17
C THR A 98 22.33 -3.78 16.53
N ARG A 99 21.64 -3.32 17.59
CA ARG A 99 21.75 -1.99 18.21
C ARG A 99 21.53 -2.09 19.73
N SER A 100 21.71 -0.98 20.46
CA SER A 100 21.52 -0.91 21.92
C SER A 100 20.13 -1.32 22.41
N ASN A 101 19.11 -1.31 21.54
CA ASN A 101 17.74 -1.68 21.90
C ASN A 101 17.05 -2.58 20.84
N THR A 102 17.82 -3.30 20.01
CA THR A 102 17.27 -4.11 18.92
C THR A 102 17.98 -5.45 18.83
N VAL A 103 17.21 -6.53 18.94
CA VAL A 103 17.70 -7.92 18.88
C VAL A 103 17.08 -8.62 17.69
N THR A 104 17.93 -9.21 16.85
CA THR A 104 17.53 -10.01 15.70
C THR A 104 17.72 -11.49 16.05
N ILE A 105 16.70 -12.31 15.77
CA ILE A 105 16.74 -13.76 16.01
C ILE A 105 16.73 -14.47 14.66
N THR A 106 17.68 -15.37 14.45
CA THR A 106 17.85 -16.12 13.20
C THR A 106 18.09 -17.60 13.47
N ALA A 107 17.84 -18.46 12.49
CA ALA A 107 18.35 -19.82 12.53
C ALA A 107 19.90 -19.81 12.44
N PRO A 108 20.62 -20.73 13.09
CA PRO A 108 22.04 -20.90 12.88
C PRO A 108 22.27 -21.28 11.42
N ALA A 109 23.12 -20.51 10.74
CA ALA A 109 23.55 -20.84 9.39
C ALA A 109 24.23 -22.22 9.41
N ALA A 110 23.83 -23.11 8.49
CA ALA A 110 24.60 -24.32 8.24
C ALA A 110 26.04 -23.89 7.90
N ALA A 111 27.02 -24.44 8.61
CA ALA A 111 28.42 -24.10 8.41
C ALA A 111 28.83 -24.46 6.97
N GLY A 112 28.91 -23.45 6.11
CA GLY A 112 29.33 -23.57 4.72
C GLY A 112 29.63 -22.20 4.14
N GLY A 113 30.91 -21.90 3.96
CA GLY A 113 31.40 -20.76 3.17
C GLY A 113 31.79 -19.54 4.00
N ALA A 114 33.09 -19.39 4.24
CA ALA A 114 33.69 -18.13 4.64
C ALA A 114 33.68 -17.17 3.44
N ASP A 115 32.60 -16.43 3.27
CA ASP A 115 32.56 -15.16 2.56
C ASP A 115 31.38 -14.37 3.13
N GLY A 116 31.64 -13.15 3.61
CA GLY A 116 30.74 -12.31 4.40
C GLY A 116 29.49 -11.78 3.68
N GLY A 117 28.88 -12.56 2.80
CA GLY A 117 27.57 -12.30 2.21
C GLY A 117 26.46 -12.71 3.17
N ILE A 118 25.64 -11.76 3.58
CA ILE A 118 24.38 -12.05 4.27
C ILE A 118 23.47 -12.71 3.23
N ALA A 119 23.33 -14.04 3.29
CA ALA A 119 22.22 -14.72 2.64
C ALA A 119 20.94 -14.29 3.36
N LEU A 120 20.27 -13.27 2.82
CA LEU A 120 18.92 -12.91 3.23
C LEU A 120 18.06 -14.15 3.04
N GLY A 121 17.35 -14.56 4.09
CA GLY A 121 16.40 -15.68 4.00
C GLY A 121 15.42 -15.39 2.87
N ALA A 122 15.06 -16.42 2.10
CA ALA A 122 14.01 -16.31 1.09
C ALA A 122 12.75 -15.80 1.78
N ILE A 123 12.33 -14.58 1.45
CA ILE A 123 11.06 -14.04 1.92
C ILE A 123 10.01 -14.59 0.96
N ASP A 124 9.16 -15.48 1.46
CA ASP A 124 7.99 -15.92 0.70
C ASP A 124 6.94 -14.80 0.74
N VAL A 125 7.10 -13.82 -0.15
CA VAL A 125 6.20 -12.66 -0.23
C VAL A 125 5.11 -12.96 -1.26
N SER A 126 3.95 -13.36 -0.77
CA SER A 126 2.73 -13.34 -1.59
C SER A 126 2.35 -11.89 -1.87
N ALA A 127 2.15 -11.54 -3.14
CA ALA A 127 1.67 -10.21 -3.53
C ALA A 127 0.16 -10.06 -3.29
N THR A 128 -0.48 -10.92 -2.51
CA THR A 128 -1.92 -10.91 -2.24
C THR A 128 -2.17 -10.69 -0.75
N GLY A 129 -2.10 -9.42 -0.32
CA GLY A 129 -2.74 -8.96 0.91
C GLY A 129 -1.83 -8.86 2.14
N ASP A 130 -1.13 -7.73 2.27
CA ASP A 130 -0.67 -7.23 3.58
C ASP A 130 -1.49 -5.97 3.89
N ASN A 131 -2.79 -6.17 4.12
CA ASN A 131 -3.81 -5.12 4.11
C ASN A 131 -3.67 -4.09 5.24
N ASN A 132 -2.80 -4.36 6.23
CA ASN A 132 -2.59 -3.49 7.39
C ASN A 132 -1.30 -2.67 7.32
N GLN A 133 -0.54 -2.76 6.23
CA GLN A 133 0.74 -2.04 6.10
C GLN A 133 0.68 -0.98 5.00
N VAL A 134 1.24 0.19 5.31
CA VAL A 134 1.41 1.29 4.35
C VAL A 134 2.51 0.98 3.33
N VAL A 135 3.44 0.07 3.66
CA VAL A 135 4.56 -0.30 2.79
C VAL A 135 4.32 -1.68 2.21
N ALA A 136 4.21 -1.77 0.89
CA ALA A 136 4.25 -3.04 0.18
C ALA A 136 5.70 -3.52 0.02
N LEU A 137 5.91 -4.84 0.03
CA LEU A 137 7.23 -5.46 -0.12
C LEU A 137 7.41 -6.21 -1.44
N ALA A 138 6.32 -6.57 -2.12
CA ALA A 138 6.35 -7.26 -3.40
C ALA A 138 5.17 -6.86 -4.29
N THR A 139 5.32 -7.13 -5.59
CA THR A 139 4.28 -6.93 -6.59
C THR A 139 4.51 -7.86 -7.78
N GLY A 140 3.43 -8.23 -8.48
CA GLY A 140 3.49 -8.90 -9.77
C GLY A 140 3.67 -7.95 -10.97
N ALA A 141 3.45 -6.63 -10.80
CA ALA A 141 3.30 -5.70 -11.91
C ALA A 141 4.60 -5.43 -12.71
N GLY A 142 5.78 -5.73 -12.14
CA GLY A 142 7.07 -5.52 -12.80
C GLY A 142 7.58 -6.71 -13.62
N THR A 143 7.13 -7.92 -13.30
CA THR A 143 7.74 -9.18 -13.78
C THR A 143 6.71 -10.24 -14.15
N LYS A 144 5.41 -9.99 -13.93
CA LYS A 144 4.31 -10.97 -13.99
C LYS A 144 4.48 -12.17 -13.04
N THR A 145 5.34 -12.02 -12.03
CA THR A 145 5.56 -12.99 -10.96
C THR A 145 5.61 -12.24 -9.64
N ASP A 146 5.16 -12.86 -8.55
CA ASP A 146 5.28 -12.23 -7.22
C ASP A 146 6.77 -12.05 -6.90
N THR A 147 7.23 -10.79 -6.94
CA THR A 147 8.65 -10.45 -6.86
C THR A 147 8.85 -9.38 -5.81
N PRO A 148 9.80 -9.56 -4.87
CA PRO A 148 10.16 -8.50 -3.94
C PRO A 148 10.52 -7.21 -4.69
N LEU A 149 10.01 -6.06 -4.24
CA LEU A 149 10.23 -4.77 -4.90
C LEU A 149 11.72 -4.42 -5.05
N ILE A 150 12.56 -4.90 -4.13
CA ILE A 150 14.01 -4.70 -4.17
C ILE A 150 14.69 -5.46 -5.32
N ASP A 151 14.08 -6.52 -5.81
CA ASP A 151 14.60 -7.38 -6.88
C ASP A 151 14.05 -7.00 -8.26
N ILE A 152 13.06 -6.10 -8.32
CA ILE A 152 12.48 -5.63 -9.58
C ILE A 152 13.36 -4.50 -10.15
N PRO A 153 13.96 -4.65 -11.35
CA PRO A 153 14.81 -3.64 -11.97
C PRO A 153 13.99 -2.52 -12.65
N GLN A 154 12.89 -2.11 -12.03
CA GLN A 154 11.99 -1.08 -12.52
C GLN A 154 11.44 -0.27 -11.35
N SER A 155 11.24 1.03 -11.56
CA SER A 155 10.67 1.90 -10.53
C SER A 155 9.18 1.65 -10.38
N ILE A 156 8.78 1.00 -9.29
CA ILE A 156 7.38 0.77 -8.94
C ILE A 156 7.09 1.46 -7.60
N SER A 157 5.93 2.11 -7.52
CA SER A 157 5.36 2.55 -6.25
C SER A 157 4.04 1.86 -6.04
N VAL A 158 3.75 1.51 -4.80
CA VAL A 158 2.52 0.81 -4.43
C VAL A 158 1.76 1.68 -3.45
N VAL A 159 0.52 1.99 -3.76
CA VAL A 159 -0.43 2.65 -2.85
C VAL A 159 -1.29 1.56 -2.23
N THR A 160 -1.07 1.24 -0.96
CA THR A 160 -1.74 0.11 -0.28
C THR A 160 -3.15 0.48 0.21
N ARG A 161 -3.98 -0.53 0.52
CA ARG A 161 -5.28 -0.35 1.18
C ARG A 161 -5.18 0.49 2.45
N ALA A 162 -4.27 0.14 3.34
CA ALA A 162 -4.02 0.89 4.58
C ALA A 162 -3.63 2.35 4.31
N GLU A 163 -2.82 2.62 3.29
CA GLU A 163 -2.48 4.00 2.91
C GLU A 163 -3.72 4.76 2.41
N MET A 164 -4.52 4.14 1.53
CA MET A 164 -5.74 4.75 0.99
C MET A 164 -6.76 5.07 2.09
N GLU A 165 -6.93 4.16 3.05
CA GLU A 165 -7.78 4.37 4.25
C GLU A 165 -7.24 5.48 5.14
N GLN A 166 -5.96 5.44 5.50
CA GLN A 166 -5.36 6.45 6.38
C GLN A 166 -5.44 7.86 5.78
N ARG A 167 -5.37 7.96 4.45
CA ARG A 167 -5.49 9.23 3.73
C ARG A 167 -6.93 9.65 3.46
N GLY A 168 -7.91 8.76 3.68
CA GLY A 168 -9.31 9.02 3.35
C GLY A 168 -9.50 9.34 1.87
N VAL A 169 -8.88 8.54 0.99
CA VAL A 169 -8.97 8.68 -0.46
C VAL A 169 -10.43 8.55 -0.93
N GLN A 170 -10.84 9.41 -1.86
CA GLN A 170 -12.23 9.49 -2.34
C GLN A 170 -12.41 9.09 -3.80
N ASP A 171 -11.32 9.13 -4.56
CA ASP A 171 -11.27 8.82 -5.98
C ASP A 171 -9.88 8.34 -6.40
N PHE A 172 -9.75 7.90 -7.65
CA PHE A 172 -8.49 7.41 -8.19
C PHE A 172 -7.37 8.47 -8.16
N ASN A 173 -7.67 9.71 -8.55
CA ASN A 173 -6.67 10.77 -8.62
C ASN A 173 -6.08 11.05 -7.25
N SER A 174 -6.92 11.26 -6.24
CA SER A 174 -6.48 11.43 -4.85
C SER A 174 -5.70 10.20 -4.38
N ALA A 175 -6.04 8.97 -4.78
CA ALA A 175 -5.27 7.78 -4.43
C ALA A 175 -3.78 7.89 -4.85
N VAL A 176 -3.54 8.29 -6.09
CA VAL A 176 -2.18 8.32 -6.66
C VAL A 176 -1.46 9.67 -6.52
N ALA A 177 -2.14 10.72 -6.05
CA ALA A 177 -1.61 12.08 -5.97
C ALA A 177 -0.30 12.24 -5.16
N TYR A 178 -0.08 11.41 -4.15
CA TYR A 178 1.14 11.43 -3.33
C TYR A 178 2.25 10.51 -3.86
N THR A 179 2.02 9.85 -5.00
CA THR A 179 3.01 8.95 -5.60
C THR A 179 4.11 9.75 -6.33
N PRO A 180 5.40 9.55 -6.02
CA PRO A 180 6.48 10.31 -6.65
C PRO A 180 6.52 10.12 -8.17
N GLY A 181 6.61 11.21 -8.93
CA GLY A 181 6.65 11.18 -10.39
C GLY A 181 5.29 10.98 -11.07
N VAL A 182 4.21 11.01 -10.29
CA VAL A 182 2.82 11.13 -10.77
C VAL A 182 2.39 12.59 -10.65
N ARG A 183 1.72 13.10 -11.68
CA ARG A 183 0.96 14.36 -11.61
C ARG A 183 -0.46 14.10 -12.07
N VAL A 184 -1.42 14.26 -11.17
CA VAL A 184 -2.83 14.10 -11.49
C VAL A 184 -3.35 15.29 -12.30
N VAL A 185 -4.35 15.04 -13.14
CA VAL A 185 -5.15 16.05 -13.82
C VAL A 185 -6.53 15.99 -13.21
N ASP A 186 -6.86 16.97 -12.37
CA ASP A 186 -8.17 17.04 -11.74
C ASP A 186 -9.16 17.75 -12.66
N TYR A 187 -10.35 17.17 -12.75
CA TYR A 187 -11.49 17.70 -13.48
C TYR A 187 -12.57 18.13 -12.47
N PRO A 188 -12.59 19.41 -12.05
CA PRO A 188 -13.61 19.91 -11.14
C PRO A 188 -14.99 19.69 -11.75
N GLY A 189 -15.99 19.32 -10.95
CA GLY A 189 -17.35 19.11 -11.43
C GLY A 189 -17.55 17.86 -12.28
N GLY A 190 -16.62 16.90 -12.24
CA GLY A 190 -16.96 15.51 -12.52
C GLY A 190 -16.77 15.01 -13.95
N GLN A 191 -15.82 15.52 -14.74
CA GLN A 191 -15.34 14.73 -15.89
C GLN A 191 -14.48 13.58 -15.38
N GLY A 192 -15.15 12.47 -15.08
CA GLY A 192 -14.71 11.44 -14.13
C GLY A 192 -13.69 10.41 -14.61
N MET A 193 -12.88 10.71 -15.62
CA MET A 193 -11.87 9.76 -16.07
C MET A 193 -10.59 9.87 -15.23
N PRO A 194 -9.94 8.75 -14.89
CA PRO A 194 -8.55 8.77 -14.48
C PRO A 194 -7.68 9.48 -15.52
N ASP A 195 -6.98 10.56 -15.13
CA ASP A 195 -6.00 11.23 -15.99
C ASP A 195 -4.79 11.66 -15.18
N ILE A 196 -3.63 11.13 -15.56
CA ILE A 196 -2.39 11.35 -14.84
C ILE A 196 -1.23 11.52 -15.82
N TYR A 197 -0.14 12.10 -15.33
CA TYR A 197 1.14 12.10 -16.02
C TYR A 197 2.12 11.25 -15.23
N LEU A 198 2.79 10.32 -15.92
CA LEU A 198 3.86 9.50 -15.38
C LEU A 198 5.17 9.94 -16.02
N ARG A 199 6.11 10.47 -15.23
CA ARG A 199 7.40 11.00 -15.72
C ARG A 199 7.25 12.01 -16.88
N GLY A 200 6.18 12.81 -16.85
CA GLY A 200 5.91 13.84 -17.87
C GLY A 200 5.16 13.35 -19.12
N PHE A 201 4.86 12.05 -19.24
CA PHE A 201 4.01 11.52 -20.31
C PHE A 201 2.58 11.37 -19.81
N ARG A 202 1.61 11.91 -20.55
CA ARG A 202 0.19 11.73 -20.22
C ARG A 202 -0.18 10.25 -20.35
N ALA A 203 -0.72 9.72 -19.27
CA ALA A 203 -1.13 8.34 -19.09
C ALA A 203 -2.65 8.37 -18.91
N ILE A 204 -3.34 8.02 -19.99
CA ILE A 204 -4.78 8.09 -20.09
C ILE A 204 -5.26 6.87 -20.90
N ASN A 205 -6.46 6.36 -20.59
CA ASN A 205 -7.13 5.26 -21.30
C ASN A 205 -6.46 3.87 -21.12
N GLN A 206 -6.92 2.90 -21.92
CA GLN A 206 -6.45 1.50 -21.96
C GLN A 206 -4.96 1.27 -22.24
N ALA A 207 -4.20 2.32 -22.58
CA ALA A 207 -2.75 2.27 -22.77
C ALA A 207 -1.96 2.46 -21.47
N ALA A 208 -2.62 2.95 -20.42
CA ALA A 208 -2.01 3.28 -19.13
C ALA A 208 -2.79 2.75 -17.92
N TYR A 209 -4.02 2.29 -18.09
CA TYR A 209 -4.83 1.75 -17.00
C TYR A 209 -5.03 0.25 -17.15
N TYR A 210 -4.70 -0.45 -16.07
CA TYR A 210 -4.87 -1.87 -15.91
C TYR A 210 -5.70 -2.11 -14.66
N ARG A 211 -6.42 -3.22 -14.67
CA ARG A 211 -7.13 -3.75 -13.52
C ARG A 211 -6.86 -5.23 -13.47
N ASP A 212 -6.32 -5.70 -12.36
CA ASP A 212 -5.90 -7.10 -12.15
C ASP A 212 -4.94 -7.59 -13.25
N GLY A 213 -4.00 -6.74 -13.65
CA GLY A 213 -3.00 -7.05 -14.68
C GLY A 213 -3.52 -7.10 -16.13
N LEU A 214 -4.82 -6.84 -16.35
CA LEU A 214 -5.47 -6.77 -17.66
C LEU A 214 -5.85 -5.32 -17.98
N ARG A 215 -5.81 -4.90 -19.26
CA ARG A 215 -6.20 -3.54 -19.67
C ARG A 215 -7.59 -3.17 -19.16
N GLY A 216 -7.73 -1.97 -18.61
CA GLY A 216 -8.98 -1.39 -18.13
C GLY A 216 -9.51 -0.33 -19.12
N GLY A 217 -10.83 -0.30 -19.30
CA GLY A 217 -11.50 0.57 -20.27
C GLY A 217 -11.14 0.25 -21.73
N PHE A 218 -11.89 0.80 -22.67
CA PHE A 218 -11.51 0.87 -24.08
C PHE A 218 -10.97 2.28 -24.42
N ASN A 219 -11.52 3.31 -23.78
CA ASN A 219 -11.12 4.69 -23.99
C ASN A 219 -10.89 5.41 -22.63
N ALA A 220 -10.87 6.74 -22.62
CA ALA A 220 -10.68 7.51 -21.40
C ALA A 220 -11.93 7.51 -20.52
N TYR A 221 -13.09 7.50 -21.16
CA TYR A 221 -14.39 7.83 -20.65
C TYR A 221 -15.10 6.66 -19.96
N ASP A 222 -14.62 5.42 -20.18
CA ASP A 222 -15.16 4.17 -19.63
C ASP A 222 -14.22 3.52 -18.59
N ALA A 223 -13.20 4.23 -18.15
CA ALA A 223 -12.12 3.72 -17.30
C ALA A 223 -12.22 4.16 -15.83
N ASP A 224 -13.39 4.57 -15.34
CA ASP A 224 -13.57 5.03 -13.95
C ASP A 224 -13.31 3.88 -12.95
N ILE A 225 -12.58 4.17 -11.86
CA ILE A 225 -12.09 3.18 -10.89
C ILE A 225 -12.67 3.50 -9.52
N GLU A 226 -13.46 2.58 -8.96
CA GLU A 226 -13.89 2.65 -7.57
C GLU A 226 -12.80 2.19 -6.59
N THR A 227 -12.29 3.12 -5.77
CA THR A 227 -11.18 2.86 -4.84
C THR A 227 -11.56 2.00 -3.65
N TYR A 228 -12.83 1.99 -3.23
CA TYR A 228 -13.31 1.10 -2.15
C TYR A 228 -13.20 -0.39 -2.53
N GLY A 229 -13.29 -0.70 -3.84
CA GLY A 229 -13.15 -2.05 -4.39
C GLY A 229 -11.70 -2.56 -4.53
N LEU A 230 -10.70 -1.78 -4.12
CA LEU A 230 -9.28 -2.09 -4.36
C LEU A 230 -8.55 -2.54 -3.09
N GLU A 231 -7.62 -3.50 -3.27
CA GLU A 231 -6.57 -3.84 -2.29
C GLU A 231 -5.39 -2.88 -2.38
N ARG A 232 -5.06 -2.44 -3.60
CA ARG A 232 -3.95 -1.51 -3.83
C ARG A 232 -3.95 -0.99 -5.26
N ILE A 233 -3.04 -0.06 -5.50
CA ILE A 233 -2.71 0.46 -6.81
C ILE A 233 -1.20 0.34 -7.03
N ASP A 234 -0.79 -0.37 -8.07
CA ASP A 234 0.62 -0.50 -8.48
C ASP A 234 0.92 0.52 -9.59
N VAL A 235 1.80 1.49 -9.30
CA VAL A 235 2.23 2.53 -10.25
C VAL A 235 3.59 2.14 -10.82
N VAL A 236 3.56 1.56 -12.02
CA VAL A 236 4.74 1.10 -12.75
C VAL A 236 5.26 2.23 -13.63
N LYS A 237 6.47 2.72 -13.36
CA LYS A 237 7.03 3.90 -14.03
C LYS A 237 8.05 3.50 -15.09
N GLY A 238 7.97 4.15 -16.24
CA GLY A 238 8.78 3.88 -17.42
C GLY A 238 8.21 2.78 -18.32
N PRO A 239 8.88 2.50 -19.45
CA PRO A 239 8.38 1.57 -20.46
C PRO A 239 8.19 0.15 -19.92
N ALA A 240 7.01 -0.44 -20.12
CA ALA A 240 6.68 -1.80 -19.69
C ALA A 240 6.03 -2.66 -20.80
N SER A 241 6.23 -2.27 -22.05
CA SER A 241 5.54 -2.86 -23.20
C SER A 241 5.92 -4.32 -23.46
N ALA A 242 7.10 -4.76 -23.00
CA ALA A 242 7.52 -6.15 -23.10
C ALA A 242 6.55 -7.12 -22.40
N LEU A 243 5.97 -6.71 -21.26
CA LEU A 243 5.03 -7.52 -20.49
C LEU A 243 3.57 -7.14 -20.75
N TYR A 244 3.29 -5.86 -21.02
CA TYR A 244 1.93 -5.32 -21.05
C TYR A 244 1.43 -4.89 -22.44
N GLY A 245 2.23 -5.10 -23.49
CA GLY A 245 1.91 -4.74 -24.87
C GLY A 245 2.01 -3.23 -25.14
N ALA A 246 1.35 -2.74 -26.18
CA ALA A 246 1.40 -1.32 -26.56
C ALA A 246 0.94 -0.40 -25.41
N GLY A 247 1.79 0.48 -24.92
CA GLY A 247 1.49 1.34 -23.77
C GLY A 247 2.18 2.69 -23.87
N VAL A 248 1.88 3.58 -22.93
CA VAL A 248 2.53 4.89 -22.89
C VAL A 248 3.96 4.80 -22.31
N PRO A 249 4.95 5.58 -22.81
CA PRO A 249 6.34 5.50 -22.35
C PRO A 249 6.53 5.82 -20.86
N GLY A 250 5.62 6.62 -20.28
CA GLY A 250 5.62 6.98 -18.87
C GLY A 250 5.38 5.80 -17.91
N GLY A 251 4.79 4.71 -18.42
CA GLY A 251 4.40 3.54 -17.65
C GLY A 251 2.88 3.42 -17.52
N PHE A 252 2.41 2.70 -16.51
CA PHE A 252 1.00 2.43 -16.33
C PHE A 252 0.66 2.29 -14.84
N VAL A 253 -0.63 2.27 -14.56
CA VAL A 253 -1.20 1.99 -13.24
C VAL A 253 -2.03 0.72 -13.33
N ASP A 254 -1.83 -0.20 -12.39
CA ASP A 254 -2.66 -1.38 -12.22
C ASP A 254 -3.49 -1.25 -10.94
N ALA A 255 -4.81 -1.29 -11.08
CA ALA A 255 -5.74 -1.29 -9.98
C ALA A 255 -6.05 -2.75 -9.58
N ILE A 256 -5.66 -3.12 -8.37
CA ILE A 256 -5.72 -4.49 -7.88
C ILE A 256 -6.98 -4.60 -7.02
N THR A 257 -7.96 -5.36 -7.49
CA THR A 257 -9.27 -5.48 -6.82
C THR A 257 -9.20 -6.35 -5.56
N LYS A 258 -10.22 -6.26 -4.70
CA LYS A 258 -10.41 -7.09 -3.50
C LYS A 258 -10.65 -8.56 -3.87
N ARG A 259 -9.95 -9.48 -3.19
CA ARG A 259 -10.03 -10.94 -3.42
C ARG A 259 -10.67 -11.64 -2.21
N PRO A 260 -11.32 -12.80 -2.38
CA PRO A 260 -11.72 -13.67 -1.27
C PRO A 260 -10.54 -14.04 -0.38
N THR A 261 -10.79 -14.13 0.93
CA THR A 261 -9.77 -14.39 1.95
C THR A 261 -10.16 -15.60 2.81
N ALA A 262 -9.17 -16.32 3.31
CA ALA A 262 -9.40 -17.41 4.27
C ALA A 262 -9.79 -16.89 5.67
N VAL A 263 -9.37 -15.67 6.00
CA VAL A 263 -9.77 -14.98 7.24
C VAL A 263 -11.07 -14.21 6.97
N PRO A 264 -12.11 -14.38 7.80
CA PRO A 264 -13.35 -13.63 7.64
C PRO A 264 -13.16 -12.12 7.72
N ILE A 265 -13.89 -11.40 6.86
CA ILE A 265 -13.95 -9.93 6.80
C ILE A 265 -15.42 -9.52 6.96
N HIS A 266 -15.67 -8.58 7.87
CA HIS A 266 -16.99 -8.03 8.12
C HIS A 266 -16.86 -6.52 8.37
N GLU A 267 -17.06 -5.74 7.32
CA GLU A 267 -16.99 -4.28 7.36
C GLU A 267 -18.30 -3.67 6.88
N ILE A 268 -18.73 -2.64 7.59
CA ILE A 268 -19.81 -1.73 7.18
C ILE A 268 -19.29 -0.31 7.41
N GLU A 269 -19.38 0.52 6.38
CA GLU A 269 -18.98 1.92 6.41
C GLU A 269 -20.22 2.81 6.18
N LEU A 270 -20.29 3.90 6.93
CA LEU A 270 -21.22 5.00 6.70
C LEU A 270 -20.45 6.31 6.76
N LEU A 271 -20.51 7.09 5.68
CA LEU A 271 -19.85 8.38 5.56
C LEU A 271 -20.86 9.48 5.24
N GLY A 272 -20.68 10.62 5.90
CA GLY A 272 -21.33 11.89 5.57
C GLY A 272 -20.27 12.97 5.34
N GLY A 273 -20.56 13.97 4.51
CA GLY A 273 -19.58 15.00 4.20
C GLY A 273 -20.16 16.27 3.59
N SER A 274 -19.27 17.17 3.16
CA SER A 274 -19.63 18.37 2.39
C SER A 274 -20.36 18.00 1.11
N PHE A 275 -21.12 18.95 0.57
CA PHE A 275 -21.87 18.81 -0.70
C PHE A 275 -22.92 17.68 -0.62
N ASP A 276 -23.67 17.68 0.49
CA ASP A 276 -24.77 16.74 0.76
C ASP A 276 -24.39 15.25 0.65
N ARG A 277 -23.10 14.94 0.82
CA ARG A 277 -22.60 13.58 0.67
C ARG A 277 -23.18 12.64 1.70
N LEU A 278 -23.76 11.55 1.22
CA LEU A 278 -24.14 10.37 1.98
C LEU A 278 -23.63 9.12 1.25
N GLN A 279 -22.81 8.31 1.93
CA GLN A 279 -22.27 7.07 1.37
C GLN A 279 -22.41 5.92 2.37
N GLY A 280 -22.89 4.79 1.88
CA GLY A 280 -22.86 3.51 2.58
C GLY A 280 -22.02 2.51 1.80
N ALA A 281 -21.23 1.72 2.49
CA ALA A 281 -20.47 0.64 1.88
C ALA A 281 -20.40 -0.58 2.81
N PHE A 282 -20.18 -1.76 2.24
CA PHE A 282 -19.91 -2.96 3.02
C PHE A 282 -18.93 -3.87 2.28
N ASP A 283 -18.15 -4.62 3.05
CA ASP A 283 -17.19 -5.59 2.56
C ASP A 283 -17.24 -6.83 3.45
N ILE A 284 -17.79 -7.90 2.89
CA ILE A 284 -18.07 -9.13 3.62
C ILE A 284 -17.43 -10.29 2.85
N GLY A 285 -16.57 -11.06 3.51
CA GLY A 285 -15.90 -12.20 2.89
C GLY A 285 -15.38 -13.21 3.89
N GLY A 286 -14.87 -14.33 3.38
CA GLY A 286 -14.35 -15.42 4.18
C GLY A 286 -14.56 -16.79 3.54
N PRO A 287 -14.38 -17.87 4.31
CA PRO A 287 -14.71 -19.23 3.87
C PRO A 287 -16.22 -19.41 3.64
N ALA A 288 -16.58 -19.95 2.48
CA ALA A 288 -17.94 -20.40 2.14
C ALA A 288 -18.13 -21.92 2.39
N SER A 289 -17.05 -22.66 2.64
CA SER A 289 -17.08 -24.09 3.00
C SER A 289 -16.23 -24.37 4.24
N ALA A 290 -16.62 -25.37 5.02
CA ALA A 290 -15.96 -25.70 6.30
C ALA A 290 -14.51 -26.19 6.13
N ASP A 291 -14.19 -26.76 4.96
CA ASP A 291 -12.86 -27.22 4.58
C ASP A 291 -11.98 -26.13 3.94
N GLY A 292 -12.51 -24.91 3.74
CA GLY A 292 -11.78 -23.80 3.14
C GLY A 292 -11.56 -23.90 1.63
N THR A 293 -12.18 -24.89 0.96
CA THR A 293 -12.12 -25.08 -0.49
C THR A 293 -12.82 -23.95 -1.26
N TRP A 294 -13.87 -23.37 -0.68
CA TRP A 294 -14.59 -22.25 -1.27
C TRP A 294 -14.43 -21.02 -0.40
N LEU A 295 -14.05 -19.91 -1.01
CA LEU A 295 -13.99 -18.58 -0.40
C LEU A 295 -14.92 -17.64 -1.16
N TYR A 296 -15.46 -16.64 -0.48
CA TYR A 296 -16.26 -15.59 -1.11
C TYR A 296 -15.86 -14.20 -0.61
N ARG A 297 -16.21 -13.19 -1.39
CA ARG A 297 -16.22 -11.79 -0.96
C ARG A 297 -17.28 -11.01 -1.72
N ILE A 298 -17.97 -10.12 -1.04
CA ILE A 298 -18.94 -9.21 -1.61
C ILE A 298 -18.57 -7.82 -1.12
N THR A 299 -18.18 -6.97 -2.06
CA THR A 299 -17.87 -5.56 -1.80
C THR A 299 -18.91 -4.70 -2.51
N ALA A 300 -19.51 -3.76 -1.80
CA ALA A 300 -20.50 -2.85 -2.37
C ALA A 300 -20.36 -1.45 -1.79
N LEU A 301 -20.71 -0.45 -2.60
CA LEU A 301 -20.75 0.96 -2.22
C LEU A 301 -21.90 1.65 -2.95
N MET A 302 -22.63 2.49 -2.23
CA MET A 302 -23.60 3.42 -2.79
C MET A 302 -23.32 4.81 -2.23
N ARG A 303 -23.22 5.80 -3.12
CA ARG A 303 -22.99 7.21 -2.78
C ARG A 303 -23.99 8.08 -3.51
N ASP A 304 -24.59 8.97 -2.73
CA ASP A 304 -25.36 10.13 -3.19
C ASP A 304 -24.58 11.38 -2.73
N SER A 305 -24.21 12.26 -3.66
CA SER A 305 -23.36 13.41 -3.35
C SER A 305 -23.43 14.43 -4.48
N ASP A 306 -23.26 15.70 -4.12
CA ASP A 306 -22.89 16.76 -5.04
C ASP A 306 -21.38 17.02 -5.00
N THR A 307 -20.91 17.92 -5.87
CA THR A 307 -19.56 18.46 -5.85
C THR A 307 -19.55 19.93 -5.42
N GLN A 308 -18.36 20.54 -5.37
CA GLN A 308 -18.23 21.99 -5.17
C GLN A 308 -18.79 22.84 -6.31
N ILE A 309 -19.09 22.23 -7.47
CA ILE A 309 -19.63 22.90 -8.65
C ILE A 309 -21.15 22.76 -8.61
N ASP A 310 -21.85 23.87 -8.81
CA ASP A 310 -23.30 23.90 -8.83
C ASP A 310 -23.84 22.92 -9.91
N PHE A 311 -24.95 22.23 -9.63
CA PHE A 311 -25.58 21.29 -10.56
C PHE A 311 -24.71 20.12 -11.05
N SER A 312 -23.64 19.77 -10.31
CA SER A 312 -22.75 18.66 -10.66
C SER A 312 -22.76 17.56 -9.59
N PRO A 313 -23.44 16.43 -9.84
CA PRO A 313 -23.46 15.28 -8.93
C PRO A 313 -22.12 14.51 -8.94
N ASP A 314 -21.94 13.66 -7.93
CA ASP A 314 -20.90 12.63 -7.83
C ASP A 314 -21.50 11.31 -7.27
N ASN A 315 -22.53 10.81 -7.95
CA ASN A 315 -23.24 9.61 -7.53
C ASN A 315 -22.53 8.35 -8.00
N ARG A 316 -22.55 7.31 -7.16
CA ARG A 316 -21.88 6.03 -7.42
C ARG A 316 -22.70 4.86 -6.91
N ILE A 317 -22.83 3.84 -7.75
CA ILE A 317 -23.21 2.49 -7.34
C ILE A 317 -22.08 1.55 -7.74
N TYR A 318 -21.60 0.74 -6.81
CA TYR A 318 -20.57 -0.26 -7.04
C TYR A 318 -20.95 -1.57 -6.35
N PHE A 319 -20.85 -2.68 -7.07
CA PHE A 319 -21.09 -4.02 -6.55
C PHE A 319 -20.12 -5.01 -7.19
N ALA A 320 -19.32 -5.69 -6.37
CA ALA A 320 -18.28 -6.61 -6.83
C ALA A 320 -18.29 -7.91 -6.01
N PRO A 321 -19.04 -8.93 -6.47
CA PRO A 321 -18.95 -10.26 -5.89
C PRO A 321 -17.77 -11.04 -6.47
N ALA A 322 -17.12 -11.82 -5.61
CA ALA A 322 -16.01 -12.68 -5.95
C ALA A 322 -16.12 -14.03 -5.25
N VAL A 323 -15.68 -15.08 -5.93
CA VAL A 323 -15.60 -16.44 -5.37
C VAL A 323 -14.29 -17.08 -5.78
N THR A 324 -13.65 -17.78 -4.86
CA THR A 324 -12.45 -18.58 -5.13
C THR A 324 -12.75 -20.04 -4.83
N TRP A 325 -12.47 -20.89 -5.80
CA TRP A 325 -12.39 -22.33 -5.65
C TRP A 325 -10.92 -22.75 -5.56
N GLN A 326 -10.53 -23.31 -4.42
CA GLN A 326 -9.16 -23.72 -4.10
C GLN A 326 -9.16 -25.14 -3.50
N PRO A 327 -9.26 -26.20 -4.32
CA PRO A 327 -9.39 -27.57 -3.84
C PRO A 327 -8.14 -28.09 -3.11
N ASN A 328 -6.99 -27.44 -3.31
CA ASN A 328 -5.71 -27.77 -2.69
C ASN A 328 -4.76 -26.56 -2.80
N ALA A 329 -3.54 -26.69 -2.25
CA ALA A 329 -2.53 -25.63 -2.29
C ALA A 329 -1.96 -25.33 -3.69
N GLN A 330 -2.12 -26.24 -4.66
CA GLN A 330 -1.56 -26.11 -6.00
C GLN A 330 -2.50 -25.44 -7.00
N THR A 331 -3.82 -25.48 -6.77
CA THR A 331 -4.83 -25.08 -7.75
C THR A 331 -5.80 -24.07 -7.17
N SER A 332 -6.00 -22.96 -7.86
CA SER A 332 -7.03 -21.98 -7.52
C SER A 332 -7.69 -21.42 -8.77
N LEU A 333 -9.01 -21.27 -8.72
CA LEU A 333 -9.79 -20.51 -9.70
C LEU A 333 -10.58 -19.42 -8.96
N THR A 334 -10.29 -18.17 -9.25
CA THR A 334 -11.05 -17.02 -8.74
C THR A 334 -11.92 -16.47 -9.84
N VAL A 335 -13.22 -16.31 -9.58
CA VAL A 335 -14.17 -15.63 -10.46
C VAL A 335 -14.46 -14.26 -9.85
N LEU A 336 -14.31 -13.22 -10.65
CA LEU A 336 -14.49 -11.82 -10.27
C LEU A 336 -15.58 -11.23 -11.15
N ALA A 337 -16.58 -10.60 -10.55
CA ALA A 337 -17.55 -9.80 -11.27
C ALA A 337 -17.64 -8.40 -10.67
N SER A 338 -18.04 -7.42 -11.48
CA SER A 338 -18.32 -6.07 -10.98
C SER A 338 -19.41 -5.40 -11.80
N TYR A 339 -20.25 -4.62 -11.14
CA TYR A 339 -21.13 -3.62 -11.71
C TYR A 339 -20.77 -2.26 -11.10
N GLN A 340 -20.63 -1.24 -11.94
CA GLN A 340 -20.36 0.12 -11.54
C GLN A 340 -21.23 1.07 -12.35
N LYS A 341 -21.93 1.97 -11.67
CA LYS A 341 -22.62 3.11 -12.29
C LYS A 341 -22.13 4.40 -11.66
N THR A 342 -21.73 5.35 -12.50
CA THR A 342 -21.28 6.68 -12.07
C THR A 342 -22.12 7.72 -12.78
N GLU A 343 -22.62 8.69 -12.03
CA GLU A 343 -23.27 9.88 -12.58
C GLU A 343 -22.52 11.12 -12.10
N LYS A 344 -22.10 11.96 -13.04
CA LYS A 344 -21.35 13.18 -12.80
C LYS A 344 -21.89 14.35 -13.64
N GLY A 345 -21.49 15.58 -13.31
CA GLY A 345 -21.96 16.80 -14.00
C GLY A 345 -21.56 16.93 -15.48
N GLY A 346 -20.58 16.17 -15.97
CA GLY A 346 -20.25 16.02 -17.40
C GLY A 346 -19.65 17.21 -18.14
N SER A 347 -19.95 18.45 -17.75
CA SER A 347 -19.35 19.64 -18.34
C SER A 347 -17.91 19.86 -17.84
N GLU A 348 -17.00 20.23 -18.74
CA GLU A 348 -15.63 20.62 -18.39
C GLU A 348 -15.66 21.96 -17.66
N GLN A 349 -15.19 22.01 -16.41
CA GLN A 349 -15.22 23.22 -15.58
C GLN A 349 -13.93 24.05 -15.66
N SER A 350 -13.32 24.11 -16.84
CA SER A 350 -12.10 24.88 -17.09
C SER A 350 -12.41 26.37 -17.19
N LEU A 351 -12.25 27.10 -16.08
CA LEU A 351 -12.44 28.55 -16.04
C LEU A 351 -11.28 29.31 -16.71
N PRO A 352 -11.52 30.46 -17.37
CA PRO A 352 -10.46 31.25 -17.99
C PRO A 352 -9.50 31.81 -16.95
N MET A 353 -8.21 31.96 -17.29
CA MET A 353 -7.20 32.54 -16.38
C MET A 353 -7.53 33.99 -16.01
N ALA A 354 -8.14 34.74 -16.94
CA ALA A 354 -8.69 36.06 -16.66
C ALA A 354 -9.84 35.93 -15.67
N ASN A 355 -9.82 36.76 -14.63
CA ASN A 355 -10.80 36.80 -13.56
C ASN A 355 -10.86 35.55 -12.64
N THR A 356 -9.90 34.63 -12.75
CA THR A 356 -9.64 33.56 -11.77
C THR A 356 -8.27 33.71 -11.13
N ILE A 357 -7.21 33.59 -11.92
CA ILE A 357 -5.80 33.76 -11.51
C ILE A 357 -5.42 35.24 -11.62
N PHE A 358 -5.74 35.86 -12.78
CA PHE A 358 -5.45 37.25 -13.04
C PHE A 358 -6.65 38.12 -12.70
N ASN A 359 -6.46 39.10 -11.83
CA ASN A 359 -7.54 39.99 -11.40
C ASN A 359 -7.77 41.12 -12.43
N THR A 360 -8.39 40.78 -13.57
CA THR A 360 -8.64 41.68 -14.69
C THR A 360 -10.07 42.25 -14.72
N GLY A 361 -10.90 41.94 -13.73
CA GLY A 361 -12.34 42.19 -13.72
C GLY A 361 -13.06 41.45 -12.58
N PRO A 362 -14.40 41.33 -12.61
CA PRO A 362 -15.18 40.62 -11.59
C PRO A 362 -14.75 39.15 -11.49
N LYS A 363 -14.47 38.67 -10.27
CA LYS A 363 -14.04 37.28 -10.05
C LYS A 363 -15.13 36.29 -10.47
N ILE A 364 -14.70 35.21 -11.12
CA ILE A 364 -15.57 34.08 -11.44
C ILE A 364 -15.70 33.19 -10.21
N SER A 365 -16.93 32.75 -9.89
CA SER A 365 -17.17 31.87 -8.74
C SER A 365 -16.49 30.51 -8.95
N PRO A 366 -15.83 29.94 -7.92
CA PRO A 366 -15.30 28.58 -7.99
C PRO A 366 -16.38 27.50 -8.03
N SER A 367 -17.65 27.84 -7.78
CA SER A 367 -18.81 26.95 -7.92
C SER A 367 -19.49 27.04 -9.28
N LEU A 368 -19.06 27.96 -10.16
CA LEU A 368 -19.74 28.21 -11.42
C LEU A 368 -19.83 26.93 -12.26
N TYR A 369 -21.06 26.60 -12.66
CA TYR A 369 -21.32 25.55 -13.62
C TYR A 369 -21.29 26.07 -15.05
N LEU A 370 -20.46 25.47 -15.90
CA LEU A 370 -20.34 25.80 -17.32
C LEU A 370 -21.29 25.00 -18.22
N GLY A 371 -21.98 23.98 -17.69
CA GLY A 371 -22.95 23.18 -18.44
C GLY A 371 -24.36 23.79 -18.46
N ALA A 372 -25.29 23.12 -19.13
CA ALA A 372 -26.71 23.43 -19.08
C ALA A 372 -27.40 22.57 -18.00
N PRO A 373 -27.88 23.16 -16.88
CA PRO A 373 -28.54 22.41 -15.83
C PRO A 373 -29.73 21.60 -16.36
N GLY A 374 -29.77 20.30 -16.05
CA GLY A 374 -30.83 19.38 -16.49
C GLY A 374 -30.71 18.88 -17.93
N PHE A 375 -29.64 19.22 -18.66
CA PHE A 375 -29.32 18.66 -19.98
C PHE A 375 -27.92 18.08 -20.03
N THR A 376 -26.91 18.81 -19.53
CA THR A 376 -25.53 18.32 -19.52
C THR A 376 -25.38 17.28 -18.42
N ASP A 377 -24.97 16.06 -18.80
CA ASP A 377 -24.81 14.91 -17.91
C ASP A 377 -23.65 14.01 -18.36
N TRP A 378 -23.14 13.21 -17.41
CA TRP A 378 -22.14 12.18 -17.67
C TRP A 378 -22.48 10.93 -16.88
N THR A 379 -23.01 9.92 -17.57
CA THR A 379 -23.36 8.64 -16.97
C THR A 379 -22.52 7.53 -17.58
N VAL A 380 -21.85 6.76 -16.73
CA VAL A 380 -21.05 5.60 -17.16
C VAL A 380 -21.52 4.38 -16.40
N GLU A 381 -21.97 3.37 -17.13
CA GLU A 381 -22.31 2.07 -16.60
C GLU A 381 -21.33 1.03 -17.13
N THR A 382 -20.64 0.33 -16.24
CA THR A 382 -19.66 -0.70 -16.58
C THR A 382 -19.97 -1.99 -15.84
N SER A 383 -20.10 -3.08 -16.59
CA SER A 383 -20.26 -4.43 -16.07
C SER A 383 -19.09 -5.30 -16.53
N SER A 384 -18.59 -6.16 -15.66
CA SER A 384 -17.56 -7.12 -16.04
C SER A 384 -17.67 -8.43 -15.30
N VAL A 385 -17.21 -9.49 -15.96
CA VAL A 385 -17.02 -10.82 -15.39
C VAL A 385 -15.72 -11.40 -15.94
N GLY A 386 -14.96 -12.05 -15.07
CA GLY A 386 -13.68 -12.63 -15.43
C GLY A 386 -13.27 -13.71 -14.47
N TYR A 387 -12.15 -14.34 -14.78
CA TYR A 387 -11.52 -15.31 -13.90
C TYR A 387 -10.00 -15.18 -13.90
N GLU A 388 -9.42 -15.67 -12.81
CA GLU A 388 -8.00 -15.91 -12.63
C GLU A 388 -7.82 -17.38 -12.27
N PHE A 389 -7.19 -18.14 -13.16
CA PHE A 389 -6.83 -19.53 -12.91
C PHE A 389 -5.34 -19.63 -12.63
N LYS A 390 -4.96 -20.34 -11.57
CA LYS A 390 -3.58 -20.65 -11.22
C LYS A 390 -3.44 -22.14 -10.93
N HIS A 391 -2.38 -22.74 -11.46
CA HIS A 391 -1.99 -24.11 -11.14
C HIS A 391 -0.47 -24.24 -11.03
N GLU A 392 0.01 -24.85 -9.96
CA GLU A 392 1.41 -25.20 -9.75
C GLU A 392 1.59 -26.71 -9.93
N PHE A 393 2.38 -27.09 -10.93
CA PHE A 393 2.71 -28.49 -11.22
C PHE A 393 3.82 -28.97 -10.28
N ASP A 394 3.85 -30.27 -9.98
CA ASP A 394 4.90 -30.89 -9.14
C ASP A 394 6.34 -30.66 -9.64
N SER A 395 6.49 -30.28 -10.90
CA SER A 395 7.76 -29.90 -11.52
C SER A 395 8.26 -28.50 -11.12
N GLY A 396 7.49 -27.75 -10.32
CA GLY A 396 7.75 -26.35 -9.95
C GLY A 396 7.31 -25.34 -11.00
N TRP A 397 6.71 -25.78 -12.11
CA TRP A 397 6.14 -24.87 -13.10
C TRP A 397 4.82 -24.30 -12.60
N ARG A 398 4.60 -23.00 -12.83
CA ARG A 398 3.33 -22.33 -12.55
C ARG A 398 2.66 -21.88 -13.84
N PHE A 399 1.40 -22.26 -14.01
CA PHE A 399 0.54 -21.76 -15.07
C PHE A 399 -0.48 -20.78 -14.48
N GLN A 400 -0.63 -19.64 -15.15
CA GLN A 400 -1.66 -18.65 -14.82
C GLN A 400 -2.37 -18.19 -16.10
N GLN A 401 -3.70 -18.12 -16.03
CA GLN A 401 -4.54 -17.58 -17.07
C GLN A 401 -5.56 -16.61 -16.47
N ASN A 402 -5.53 -15.37 -16.94
CA ASN A 402 -6.49 -14.35 -16.57
C ASN A 402 -7.33 -13.99 -17.81
N ALA A 403 -8.64 -13.91 -17.65
CA ALA A 403 -9.55 -13.47 -18.71
C ALA A 403 -10.64 -12.59 -18.12
N ARG A 404 -11.04 -11.56 -18.87
CA ARG A 404 -12.12 -10.66 -18.47
C ARG A 404 -12.93 -10.24 -19.69
N TYR A 405 -14.26 -10.37 -19.57
CA TYR A 405 -15.22 -9.68 -20.41
C TYR A 405 -15.69 -8.42 -19.69
N SER A 406 -15.77 -7.31 -20.40
CA SER A 406 -16.26 -6.03 -19.88
C SER A 406 -17.15 -5.38 -20.92
N HIS A 407 -18.27 -4.83 -20.47
CA HIS A 407 -19.19 -4.02 -21.27
C HIS A 407 -19.34 -2.66 -20.60
N SER A 408 -19.30 -1.59 -21.37
CA SER A 408 -19.50 -0.24 -20.85
C SER A 408 -20.42 0.55 -21.77
N GLU A 409 -21.34 1.28 -21.15
CA GLU A 409 -22.20 2.28 -21.78
C GLU A 409 -21.82 3.64 -21.21
N VAL A 410 -21.64 4.61 -22.10
CA VAL A 410 -21.25 5.98 -21.77
C VAL A 410 -22.28 6.89 -22.41
N ASP A 411 -23.12 7.49 -21.58
CA ASP A 411 -24.04 8.55 -21.98
C ASP A 411 -23.42 9.89 -21.58
N TYR A 412 -23.12 10.71 -22.58
CA TYR A 412 -22.54 12.02 -22.42
C TYR A 412 -23.31 13.04 -23.24
N ASN A 413 -24.11 13.85 -22.55
CA ASN A 413 -24.79 15.00 -23.12
C ASN A 413 -24.01 16.25 -22.72
N SER A 414 -23.51 17.03 -23.69
CA SER A 414 -22.69 18.23 -23.43
C SER A 414 -23.39 19.52 -23.81
#